data_AF-A0A7J4CRJ5-F1
#
_entry.id   AF-A0A7J4CRJ5-F1
#
_cell.length_a   1.000
_cell.length_b   1.000
_cell.length_c   1.000
_cell.angle_alpha   90.00
_cell.angle_beta   90.00
_cell.angle_gamma   90.00
#
_symmetry.space_group_name_H-M   'P 1'
#
loop_
_entity.id
_entity.type
_entity.pdbx_description
1 polymer ?
#
loop_
_entity_poly.entity_id
_entity_poly.type
_entity_poly.pdbx_seq_one_letter_code
_entity_poly.pdbx_strand_id
1 'polypeptide(L)'
;MSAGGIELGGMGSTLAMWLAMVMFGLMTGVGVLQLALFMERADRFHDSDYFPNIIGWLLTIPLASLLVILFLQGTSAEIDPLGMLLLDPIFGLRISFLFALSLIFLYGATGLRAHIISEQRLRVGSKRWKGLAASIGHHVIIVWITTIFLVRQLPNVGNLTGAVWLGTLLVIPGFIAALLGMLLPVAGFDDRPRPELWGFRILQGLALPFIVAWMPLAVLTAPGILIGVSTAALIAPLNEDNPRVRPEFRRDAKRTVFAIDIVLLLLVISPPATIGLVLAFTFAAIASTLPLKMVKRVRPT
;
A
#
# COMPACT_ATOMS: atom_id res chain seq x y z
N MET A 1 -23.34 25.90 -34.78
CA MET A 1 -22.81 26.44 -33.51
C MET A 1 -23.71 25.95 -32.38
N SER A 2 -23.28 24.94 -31.65
CA SER A 2 -23.97 24.42 -30.46
C SER A 2 -23.11 24.78 -29.26
N ALA A 3 -23.55 25.79 -28.52
CA ALA A 3 -22.89 26.27 -27.31
C ALA A 3 -23.40 25.48 -26.09
N GLY A 4 -22.44 24.90 -25.35
CA GLY A 4 -22.45 24.82 -23.89
C GLY A 4 -23.66 24.19 -23.20
N GLY A 5 -23.77 22.86 -23.23
CA GLY A 5 -24.47 22.12 -22.19
C GLY A 5 -23.44 21.47 -21.27
N ILE A 6 -23.18 22.07 -20.10
CA ILE A 6 -22.57 21.33 -18.98
C ILE A 6 -23.67 20.38 -18.52
N GLU A 7 -23.57 19.10 -18.88
CA GLU A 7 -24.43 18.08 -18.29
C GLU A 7 -24.17 18.05 -16.79
N LEU A 8 -25.12 18.61 -16.03
CA LEU A 8 -25.20 18.47 -14.59
C LEU A 8 -25.33 16.98 -14.31
N GLY A 9 -24.22 16.38 -13.86
CA GLY A 9 -24.14 14.99 -13.47
C GLY A 9 -25.35 14.63 -12.60
N GLY A 10 -26.07 13.57 -13.00
CA GLY A 10 -27.28 13.14 -12.31
C GLY A 10 -27.04 12.90 -10.82
N MET A 11 -28.11 12.93 -10.01
CA MET A 11 -28.05 12.79 -8.53
C MET A 11 -27.13 11.66 -8.04
N GLY A 12 -26.98 10.57 -8.79
CA GLY A 12 -26.05 9.48 -8.47
C GLY A 12 -24.57 9.90 -8.46
N SER A 13 -24.14 10.75 -9.39
CA SER A 13 -22.77 11.29 -9.44
C SER A 13 -22.51 12.28 -8.30
N THR A 14 -23.52 13.07 -7.95
CA THR A 14 -23.47 14.05 -6.85
C THR A 14 -23.42 13.32 -5.51
N LEU A 15 -24.27 12.32 -5.28
CA LEU A 15 -24.28 11.50 -4.06
C LEU A 15 -22.96 10.76 -3.85
N ALA A 16 -22.41 10.17 -4.91
CA ALA A 16 -21.09 9.52 -4.87
C ALA A 16 -19.98 10.52 -4.49
N MET A 17 -20.04 11.75 -4.99
CA MET A 17 -19.10 12.82 -4.65
C MET A 17 -19.24 13.28 -3.19
N TRP A 18 -20.47 13.44 -2.68
CA TRP A 18 -20.71 13.77 -1.27
C TRP A 18 -20.19 12.66 -0.34
N LEU A 19 -20.46 11.39 -0.68
CA LEU A 19 -19.95 10.26 0.08
C LEU A 19 -18.42 10.23 0.06
N ALA A 20 -17.81 10.45 -1.11
CA ALA A 20 -16.36 10.53 -1.26
C ALA A 20 -15.73 11.68 -0.47
N MET A 21 -16.37 12.85 -0.41
CA MET A 21 -15.89 14.00 0.37
C MET A 21 -16.02 13.79 1.89
N VAL A 22 -17.11 13.18 2.35
CA VAL A 22 -17.29 12.82 3.77
C VAL A 22 -16.28 11.77 4.18
N MET A 23 -16.06 10.75 3.33
CA MET A 23 -15.02 9.75 3.54
C MET A 23 -13.62 10.38 3.51
N PHE A 24 -13.32 11.27 2.57
CA PHE A 24 -12.06 12.02 2.50
C PHE A 24 -11.81 12.84 3.77
N GLY A 25 -12.82 13.54 4.28
CA GLY A 25 -12.74 14.32 5.52
C GLY A 25 -12.48 13.43 6.74
N LEU A 26 -13.19 12.31 6.85
CA LEU A 26 -12.98 11.34 7.93
C LEU A 26 -11.60 10.69 7.83
N MET A 27 -11.15 10.33 6.63
CA MET A 27 -9.84 9.75 6.37
C MET A 27 -8.71 10.71 6.71
N THR A 28 -8.83 11.99 6.32
CA THR A 28 -7.83 13.01 6.62
C THR A 28 -7.78 13.31 8.12
N GLY A 29 -8.93 13.48 8.78
CA GLY A 29 -8.98 13.74 10.22
C GLY A 29 -8.43 12.59 11.06
N VAL A 30 -8.80 11.35 10.73
CA VAL A 30 -8.28 10.14 11.38
C VAL A 30 -6.79 9.92 11.08
N GLY A 31 -6.36 10.20 9.86
CA GLY A 31 -4.99 10.08 9.42
C GLY A 31 -4.03 11.03 10.13
N VAL A 32 -4.44 12.30 10.24
CA VAL A 32 -3.72 13.31 11.02
C VAL A 32 -3.68 12.92 12.50
N LEU A 33 -4.78 12.38 13.05
CA LEU A 33 -4.80 11.87 14.42
C LEU A 33 -3.83 10.69 14.61
N GLN A 34 -3.73 9.78 13.64
CA GLN A 34 -2.75 8.68 13.67
C GLN A 34 -1.31 9.18 13.64
N LEU A 35 -0.99 10.12 12.74
CA LEU A 35 0.33 10.74 12.65
C LEU A 35 0.68 11.53 13.92
N ALA A 36 -0.27 12.28 14.47
CA ALA A 36 -0.09 13.03 15.71
C ALA A 36 0.17 12.11 16.91
N LEU A 37 -0.63 11.05 17.08
CA LEU A 37 -0.43 10.05 18.13
C LEU A 37 0.90 9.28 17.97
N PHE A 38 1.39 9.17 16.74
CA PHE A 38 2.69 8.57 16.42
C PHE A 38 3.85 9.48 16.84
N MET A 39 3.76 10.77 16.53
CA MET A 39 4.77 11.77 16.86
C MET A 39 4.81 12.05 18.37
N GLU A 40 3.66 12.14 19.02
CA GLU A 40 3.54 12.39 20.47
C GLU A 40 4.13 11.25 21.32
N ARG A 41 4.13 10.01 20.81
CA ARG A 41 4.60 8.82 21.55
C ARG A 41 5.94 8.28 21.09
N ALA A 42 6.62 8.98 20.17
CA ALA A 42 7.96 8.59 19.74
C ALA A 42 8.99 8.66 20.89
N ASP A 43 8.72 9.43 21.93
CA ASP A 43 9.60 9.59 23.09
C ASP A 43 9.38 8.58 24.23
N ARG A 44 8.27 7.82 24.28
CA ARG A 44 7.99 6.92 25.43
C ARG A 44 7.33 5.60 25.03
N PHE A 45 7.99 4.52 25.43
CA PHE A 45 7.55 3.11 25.36
C PHE A 45 6.25 2.87 26.13
N HIS A 46 5.11 3.31 25.61
CA HIS A 46 3.80 2.96 26.15
C HIS A 46 3.22 1.71 25.47
N ASP A 47 2.39 0.98 26.23
CA ASP A 47 1.88 -0.35 25.89
C ASP A 47 1.31 -0.50 24.47
N SER A 48 1.69 -1.60 23.82
CA SER A 48 1.44 -1.94 22.42
C SER A 48 -0.05 -2.09 22.03
N ASP A 49 -0.95 -1.98 22.99
CA ASP A 49 -2.39 -2.20 22.85
C ASP A 49 -3.19 -0.92 22.57
N TYR A 50 -2.56 0.26 22.66
CA TYR A 50 -3.29 1.54 22.58
C TYR A 50 -3.60 2.04 21.16
N PHE A 51 -3.06 1.44 20.11
CA PHE A 51 -3.45 1.82 18.74
C PHE A 51 -4.86 1.24 18.50
N PRO A 52 -5.91 2.07 18.39
CA PRO A 52 -7.26 1.56 18.24
C PRO A 52 -7.34 0.81 16.91
N ASN A 53 -7.36 -0.53 16.97
CA ASN A 53 -7.52 -1.39 15.80
C ASN A 53 -8.73 -0.92 14.97
N ILE A 54 -9.79 -0.49 15.64
CA ILE A 54 -11.06 -0.02 15.05
C ILE A 54 -10.86 1.12 14.06
N ILE A 55 -9.97 2.07 14.33
CA ILE A 55 -9.84 3.27 13.50
C ILE A 55 -9.24 2.94 12.12
N GLY A 56 -8.25 2.05 12.06
CA GLY A 56 -7.71 1.55 10.78
C GLY A 56 -8.73 0.72 9.99
N TRP A 57 -9.61 -0.03 10.68
CA TRP A 57 -10.70 -0.78 10.05
C TRP A 57 -11.84 0.13 9.55
N LEU A 58 -12.19 1.21 10.28
CA LEU A 58 -13.17 2.19 9.83
C LEU A 58 -12.74 2.87 8.51
N LEU A 59 -11.44 2.95 8.24
CA LEU A 59 -10.87 3.48 6.99
C LEU A 59 -10.84 2.44 5.85
N THR A 60 -11.01 1.15 6.15
CA THR A 60 -11.21 0.12 5.11
C THR A 60 -12.63 0.18 4.52
N ILE A 61 -13.57 0.83 5.19
CA ILE A 61 -14.95 0.99 4.73
C ILE A 61 -15.02 1.79 3.42
N PRO A 62 -14.42 3.00 3.29
CA PRO A 62 -14.39 3.70 2.02
C PRO A 62 -13.68 2.92 0.90
N LEU A 63 -12.56 2.26 1.21
CA LEU A 63 -11.85 1.41 0.25
C LEU A 63 -12.74 0.25 -0.22
N ALA A 64 -13.40 -0.45 0.71
CA ALA A 64 -14.31 -1.55 0.42
C ALA A 64 -15.54 -1.09 -0.36
N SER A 65 -16.14 0.05 0.00
CA SER A 65 -17.26 0.65 -0.73
C SER A 65 -16.88 1.02 -2.15
N LEU A 66 -15.69 1.61 -2.36
CA LEU A 66 -15.15 1.95 -3.68
C LEU A 66 -14.88 0.69 -4.52
N LEU A 67 -14.29 -0.34 -3.91
CA LEU A 67 -14.05 -1.64 -4.55
C LEU A 67 -15.36 -2.35 -4.92
N VAL A 68 -16.39 -2.25 -4.08
CA VAL A 68 -17.73 -2.78 -4.37
C VAL A 68 -18.37 -2.00 -5.52
N ILE A 69 -18.27 -0.67 -5.55
CA ILE A 69 -18.78 0.14 -6.67
C ILE A 69 -18.12 -0.28 -7.99
N LEU A 70 -16.79 -0.43 -7.99
CA LEU A 70 -16.04 -0.86 -9.18
C LEU A 70 -16.35 -2.30 -9.58
N PHE A 71 -16.55 -3.19 -8.61
CA PHE A 71 -16.97 -4.56 -8.86
C PHE A 71 -18.36 -4.59 -9.51
N LEU A 72 -19.34 -3.87 -8.94
CA LEU A 72 -20.71 -3.80 -9.48
C LEU A 72 -20.73 -3.17 -10.87
N GLN A 73 -19.95 -2.11 -11.10
CA GLN A 73 -19.81 -1.49 -12.43
C GLN A 73 -19.11 -2.42 -13.44
N GLY A 74 -18.16 -3.24 -13.00
CA GLY A 74 -17.47 -4.22 -13.85
C GLY A 74 -18.27 -5.48 -14.17
N THR A 75 -19.42 -5.69 -13.53
CA THR A 75 -20.33 -6.80 -13.83
C THR A 75 -21.35 -6.47 -14.93
N SER A 76 -21.52 -5.20 -15.29
CA SER A 76 -22.34 -4.81 -16.45
C SER A 76 -21.50 -4.89 -17.73
N ALA A 77 -21.94 -5.70 -18.69
CA ALA A 77 -21.22 -5.95 -19.94
C ALA A 77 -20.96 -4.71 -20.84
N GLU A 78 -21.56 -3.55 -20.53
CA GLU A 78 -21.45 -2.31 -21.33
C GLU A 78 -20.34 -1.37 -20.84
N ILE A 79 -19.79 -1.56 -19.64
CA ILE A 79 -18.83 -0.63 -19.02
C ILE A 79 -17.61 -1.41 -18.56
N ASP A 80 -16.45 -1.17 -19.19
CA ASP A 80 -15.15 -1.59 -18.66
C ASP A 80 -14.71 -0.55 -17.61
N PRO A 81 -14.69 -0.87 -16.30
CA PRO A 81 -14.27 0.06 -15.24
C PRO A 81 -12.79 0.43 -15.32
N LEU A 82 -11.93 -0.44 -15.86
CA LEU A 82 -10.53 -0.13 -16.16
C LEU A 82 -10.47 0.85 -17.34
N GLY A 83 -11.32 0.63 -18.33
CA GLY A 83 -11.65 1.59 -19.38
C GLY A 83 -12.11 2.93 -18.80
N MET A 84 -13.03 2.99 -17.85
CA MET A 84 -13.47 4.26 -17.24
C MET A 84 -12.38 4.96 -16.43
N LEU A 85 -11.50 4.20 -15.76
CA LEU A 85 -10.31 4.75 -15.10
C LEU A 85 -9.34 5.41 -16.11
N LEU A 86 -9.35 4.94 -17.36
CA LEU A 86 -8.52 5.42 -18.48
C LEU A 86 -9.21 6.46 -19.38
N LEU A 87 -10.52 6.36 -19.57
CA LEU A 87 -11.30 7.07 -20.60
C LEU A 87 -11.98 8.32 -20.05
N ASP A 88 -12.33 8.34 -18.75
CA ASP A 88 -12.77 9.57 -18.08
C ASP A 88 -11.62 10.11 -17.21
N PRO A 89 -10.89 11.14 -17.69
CA PRO A 89 -9.74 11.68 -16.98
C PRO A 89 -10.12 12.33 -15.64
N ILE A 90 -11.36 12.79 -15.46
CA ILE A 90 -11.82 13.43 -14.23
C ILE A 90 -12.24 12.36 -13.21
N PHE A 91 -13.01 11.36 -13.65
CA PHE A 91 -13.43 10.25 -12.80
C PHE A 91 -12.24 9.37 -12.39
N GLY A 92 -11.39 8.98 -13.35
CA GLY A 92 -10.19 8.18 -13.11
C GLY A 92 -9.22 8.84 -12.14
N LEU A 93 -8.99 10.15 -12.27
CA LEU A 93 -8.16 10.92 -11.34
C LEU A 93 -8.72 10.90 -9.91
N ARG A 94 -10.01 11.18 -9.74
CA ARG A 94 -10.67 11.24 -8.42
C ARG A 94 -10.65 9.89 -7.71
N ILE A 95 -11.02 8.83 -8.42
CA ILE A 95 -11.09 7.47 -7.87
C ILE A 95 -9.69 6.96 -7.54
N SER A 96 -8.72 7.16 -8.43
CA SER A 96 -7.32 6.76 -8.19
C SER A 96 -6.74 7.49 -6.99
N PHE A 97 -6.99 8.79 -6.86
CA PHE A 97 -6.53 9.59 -5.73
C PHE A 97 -7.12 9.10 -4.40
N LEU A 98 -8.43 8.82 -4.35
CA LEU A 98 -9.09 8.27 -3.17
C LEU A 98 -8.58 6.87 -2.81
N PHE A 99 -8.28 6.04 -3.81
CA PHE A 99 -7.60 4.76 -3.59
C PHE A 99 -6.23 4.96 -2.95
N ALA A 100 -5.37 5.76 -3.58
CA ALA A 100 -4.02 6.03 -3.09
C ALA A 100 -4.04 6.55 -1.64
N LEU A 101 -4.97 7.47 -1.35
CA LEU A 101 -5.16 8.01 -0.01
C LEU A 101 -5.63 6.93 0.99
N SER A 102 -6.59 6.09 0.62
CA SER A 102 -7.04 4.96 1.46
C SER A 102 -5.92 3.99 1.80
N LEU A 103 -5.05 3.75 0.83
CA LEU A 103 -3.94 2.82 0.93
C LEU A 103 -2.84 3.35 1.85
N ILE A 104 -2.58 4.67 1.88
CA ILE A 104 -1.70 5.29 2.89
C ILE A 104 -2.19 4.97 4.29
N PHE A 105 -3.48 5.14 4.55
CA PHE A 105 -4.00 4.95 5.90
C PHE A 105 -3.99 3.49 6.31
N LEU A 106 -4.31 2.59 5.38
CA LEU A 106 -4.13 1.17 5.62
C LEU A 106 -2.67 0.81 5.92
N TYR A 107 -1.74 1.39 5.16
CA TYR A 107 -0.31 1.27 5.42
C TYR A 107 0.07 1.76 6.82
N GLY A 108 -0.36 2.97 7.22
CA GLY A 108 -0.10 3.53 8.54
C GLY A 108 -0.63 2.65 9.67
N ALA A 109 -1.85 2.13 9.53
CA ALA A 109 -2.49 1.29 10.54
C ALA A 109 -1.86 -0.11 10.67
N THR A 110 -1.35 -0.69 9.57
CA THR A 110 -0.92 -2.09 9.51
C THR A 110 0.60 -2.22 9.34
N GLY A 111 1.13 -1.81 8.20
CA GLY A 111 2.53 -1.99 7.82
C GLY A 111 3.48 -1.19 8.71
N LEU A 112 3.19 0.09 8.97
CA LEU A 112 4.02 0.92 9.83
C LEU A 112 3.99 0.44 11.28
N ARG A 113 2.82 0.05 11.80
CA ARG A 113 2.70 -0.54 13.14
C ARG A 113 3.45 -1.88 13.24
N ALA A 114 3.33 -2.74 12.24
CA ALA A 114 4.05 -4.02 12.21
C ALA A 114 5.56 -3.79 12.26
N HIS A 115 6.04 -2.76 11.56
CA HIS A 115 7.43 -2.36 11.55
C HIS A 115 7.93 -1.92 12.94
N ILE A 116 7.22 -1.02 13.63
CA ILE A 116 7.59 -0.57 14.98
C ILE A 116 7.64 -1.74 15.96
N ILE A 117 6.60 -2.57 15.99
CA ILE A 117 6.55 -3.70 16.93
C ILE A 117 7.68 -4.68 16.59
N SER A 118 8.00 -4.86 15.31
CA SER A 118 9.13 -5.68 14.89
C SER A 118 10.46 -5.09 15.33
N GLU A 119 10.62 -3.77 15.35
CA GLU A 119 11.82 -3.11 15.86
C GLU A 119 12.01 -3.38 17.34
N GLN A 120 10.96 -3.18 18.13
CA GLN A 120 10.98 -3.38 19.57
C GLN A 120 11.28 -4.84 19.95
N ARG A 121 10.66 -5.80 19.25
CA ARG A 121 10.66 -7.21 19.68
C ARG A 121 11.71 -8.05 18.96
N LEU A 122 11.94 -7.78 17.68
CA LEU A 122 12.62 -8.69 16.77
C LEU A 122 13.88 -8.13 16.12
N ARG A 123 14.35 -6.92 16.39
CA ARG A 123 15.53 -6.33 15.68
C ARG A 123 16.70 -5.99 16.61
N VAL A 124 17.22 -7.00 17.28
CA VAL A 124 18.50 -6.96 18.04
C VAL A 124 19.64 -7.69 17.32
N GLY A 125 19.43 -8.15 16.08
CA GLY A 125 20.40 -8.95 15.34
C GLY A 125 21.62 -8.16 14.83
N SER A 126 22.68 -8.90 14.51
CA SER A 126 23.87 -8.39 13.80
C SER A 126 23.75 -8.59 12.27
N LYS A 127 24.70 -8.06 11.49
CA LYS A 127 24.68 -8.02 10.01
C LYS A 127 23.42 -7.36 9.43
N ARG A 128 23.01 -6.24 10.03
CA ARG A 128 21.76 -5.52 9.75
C ARG A 128 21.58 -5.13 8.27
N TRP A 129 22.69 -4.85 7.57
CA TRP A 129 22.70 -4.54 6.13
C TRP A 129 22.07 -5.64 5.27
N LYS A 130 22.17 -6.93 5.67
CA LYS A 130 21.54 -8.04 4.95
C LYS A 130 20.02 -7.96 5.02
N GLY A 131 19.49 -7.69 6.22
CA GLY A 131 18.06 -7.48 6.40
C GLY A 131 17.54 -6.20 5.74
N LEU A 132 18.37 -5.16 5.63
CA LEU A 132 18.06 -3.95 4.87
C LEU A 132 17.96 -4.26 3.36
N ALA A 133 19.02 -4.82 2.79
CA ALA A 133 19.09 -5.18 1.38
C ALA A 133 17.98 -6.16 0.98
N ALA A 134 17.71 -7.18 1.80
CA ALA A 134 16.63 -8.13 1.53
C ALA A 134 15.24 -7.47 1.58
N SER A 135 15.02 -6.53 2.49
CA SER A 135 13.73 -5.82 2.60
C SER A 135 13.50 -4.88 1.41
N ILE A 136 14.51 -4.09 1.04
CA ILE A 136 14.42 -3.18 -0.11
C ILE A 136 14.32 -3.99 -1.40
N GLY A 137 15.16 -5.00 -1.57
CA GLY A 137 15.17 -5.86 -2.76
C GLY A 137 13.82 -6.55 -2.97
N HIS A 138 13.26 -7.17 -1.92
CA HIS A 138 11.91 -7.74 -1.99
C HIS A 138 10.86 -6.69 -2.34
N HIS A 139 10.88 -5.54 -1.66
CA HIS A 139 9.93 -4.46 -1.90
C HIS A 139 9.98 -3.96 -3.36
N VAL A 140 11.17 -3.68 -3.89
CA VAL A 140 11.34 -3.21 -5.26
C VAL A 140 10.84 -4.25 -6.26
N ILE A 141 11.23 -5.52 -6.07
CA ILE A 141 10.86 -6.61 -6.97
C ILE A 141 9.34 -6.83 -6.95
N ILE A 142 8.71 -6.90 -5.78
CA ILE A 142 7.27 -7.18 -5.70
C ILE A 142 6.46 -6.03 -6.30
N VAL A 143 6.78 -4.77 -5.99
CA VAL A 143 6.12 -3.59 -6.57
C VAL A 143 6.26 -3.59 -8.09
N TRP A 144 7.47 -3.81 -8.59
CA TRP A 144 7.74 -3.75 -10.02
C TRP A 144 7.02 -4.86 -10.79
N ILE A 145 7.15 -6.11 -10.35
CA ILE A 145 6.52 -7.26 -11.01
C ILE A 145 5.00 -7.14 -10.97
N THR A 146 4.41 -6.80 -9.82
CA THR A 146 2.94 -6.68 -9.74
C THR A 146 2.42 -5.56 -10.61
N THR A 147 3.14 -4.44 -10.70
CA THR A 147 2.76 -3.31 -11.55
C THR A 147 2.79 -3.71 -13.02
N ILE A 148 3.84 -4.42 -13.47
CA ILE A 148 3.93 -4.89 -14.86
C ILE A 148 2.72 -5.75 -15.23
N PHE A 149 2.37 -6.71 -14.38
CA PHE A 149 1.24 -7.61 -14.68
C PHE A 149 -0.11 -6.90 -14.62
N LEU A 150 -0.31 -5.95 -13.71
CA LEU A 150 -1.53 -5.14 -13.66
C LEU A 150 -1.66 -4.23 -14.88
N VAL A 151 -0.58 -3.56 -15.27
CA VAL A 151 -0.54 -2.66 -16.42
C VAL A 151 -0.73 -3.42 -17.74
N ARG A 152 -0.23 -4.66 -17.82
CA ARG A 152 -0.44 -5.53 -18.99
C ARG A 152 -1.92 -5.81 -19.29
N GLN A 153 -2.79 -5.72 -18.27
CA GLN A 153 -4.23 -5.95 -18.44
C GLN A 153 -4.94 -4.75 -19.10
N LEU A 154 -4.27 -3.60 -19.26
CA LEU A 154 -4.87 -2.41 -19.86
C LEU A 154 -4.99 -2.56 -21.38
N PRO A 155 -6.12 -2.14 -21.99
CA PRO A 155 -6.41 -2.37 -23.41
C PRO A 155 -5.38 -1.76 -24.36
N ASN A 156 -4.70 -0.68 -23.96
CA ASN A 156 -3.77 0.08 -24.82
C ASN A 156 -2.28 -0.27 -24.59
N VAL A 157 -1.97 -1.22 -23.69
CA VAL A 157 -0.58 -1.58 -23.37
C VAL A 157 -0.03 -2.67 -24.29
N GLY A 158 -0.92 -3.41 -24.96
CA GLY A 158 -0.58 -4.34 -26.03
C GLY A 158 0.17 -5.58 -25.56
N ASN A 159 1.50 -5.49 -25.44
CA ASN A 159 2.41 -6.62 -25.19
C ASN A 159 3.22 -6.48 -23.90
N LEU A 160 3.98 -7.53 -23.54
CA LEU A 160 4.79 -7.54 -22.32
C LEU A 160 5.84 -6.41 -22.31
N THR A 161 6.43 -6.06 -23.45
CA THR A 161 7.41 -4.97 -23.55
C THR A 161 6.79 -3.62 -23.19
N GLY A 162 5.59 -3.32 -23.70
CA GLY A 162 4.83 -2.14 -23.33
C GLY A 162 4.49 -2.11 -21.84
N ALA A 163 4.11 -3.26 -21.29
CA ALA A 163 3.82 -3.39 -19.85
C ALA A 163 5.07 -3.20 -18.97
N VAL A 164 6.22 -3.71 -19.39
CA VAL A 164 7.51 -3.48 -18.71
C VAL A 164 7.87 -2.00 -18.75
N TRP A 165 7.75 -1.36 -19.91
CA TRP A 165 8.05 0.06 -20.07
C TRP A 165 7.15 0.94 -19.19
N LEU A 166 5.83 0.81 -19.35
CA LEU A 166 4.87 1.60 -18.60
C LEU A 166 4.94 1.27 -17.10
N GLY A 167 5.02 0.00 -16.73
CA GLY A 167 5.17 -0.42 -15.34
C GLY A 167 6.42 0.17 -14.69
N THR A 168 7.55 0.22 -15.40
CA THR A 168 8.78 0.86 -14.91
C THR A 168 8.60 2.36 -14.73
N LEU A 169 7.98 3.03 -15.69
CA LEU A 169 7.69 4.46 -15.64
C LEU A 169 6.78 4.83 -14.45
N LEU A 170 5.81 3.97 -14.10
CA LEU A 170 4.91 4.19 -12.96
C LEU A 170 5.59 4.00 -11.59
N VAL A 171 6.58 3.09 -11.46
CA VAL A 171 7.23 2.81 -10.16
C VAL A 171 8.38 3.76 -9.84
N ILE A 172 9.05 4.33 -10.86
CA ILE A 172 10.24 5.19 -10.67
C ILE A 172 9.97 6.37 -9.72
N PRO A 173 8.90 7.19 -9.89
CA PRO A 173 8.66 8.31 -8.99
C PRO A 173 8.49 7.87 -7.53
N GLY A 174 7.82 6.74 -7.31
CA GLY A 174 7.65 6.15 -5.98
C GLY A 174 8.98 5.70 -5.37
N PHE A 175 9.86 5.07 -6.15
CA PHE A 175 11.18 4.67 -5.66
C PHE A 175 12.12 5.84 -5.43
N ILE A 176 12.05 6.91 -6.24
CA ILE A 176 12.79 8.15 -5.97
C ILE A 176 12.34 8.74 -4.62
N ALA A 177 11.03 8.83 -4.39
CA ALA A 177 10.50 9.28 -3.11
C ALA A 177 10.95 8.35 -1.95
N ALA A 178 10.94 7.03 -2.16
CA ALA A 178 11.43 6.09 -1.17
C ALA A 178 12.91 6.31 -0.83
N LEU A 179 13.77 6.47 -1.84
CA LEU A 179 15.20 6.71 -1.64
C LEU A 179 15.47 8.03 -0.92
N LEU A 180 14.74 9.11 -1.26
CA LEU A 180 14.80 10.37 -0.51
C LEU A 180 14.37 10.17 0.95
N GLY A 181 13.38 9.30 1.17
CA GLY A 181 12.89 8.97 2.50
C GLY A 181 13.95 8.30 3.35
N MET A 182 14.82 7.47 2.76
CA MET A 182 15.96 6.87 3.47
C MET A 182 16.94 7.89 4.03
N LEU A 183 17.00 9.08 3.41
CA LEU A 183 17.90 10.16 3.83
C LEU A 183 17.31 11.00 4.97
N LEU A 184 15.99 10.99 5.18
CA LEU A 184 15.34 11.75 6.25
C LEU A 184 15.95 11.43 7.64
N PRO A 185 16.11 10.16 8.04
CA PRO A 185 16.81 9.84 9.27
C PRO A 185 18.26 10.32 9.35
N VAL A 186 18.99 10.24 8.24
CA VAL A 186 20.41 10.64 8.18
C VAL A 186 20.56 12.15 8.40
N ALA A 187 19.52 12.94 8.11
CA ALA A 187 19.45 14.36 8.41
C ALA A 187 19.12 14.69 9.88
N GLY A 188 19.11 13.70 10.78
CA GLY A 188 18.92 13.89 12.23
C GLY A 188 17.48 13.79 12.72
N PHE A 189 16.57 13.23 11.90
CA PHE A 189 15.16 13.09 12.26
C PHE A 189 14.82 11.79 13.04
N ASP A 190 15.75 10.83 13.19
CA ASP A 190 15.54 9.61 14.00
C ASP A 190 16.84 8.83 14.29
N ASP A 191 17.10 8.50 15.57
CA ASP A 191 18.27 7.75 16.07
C ASP A 191 17.97 6.24 16.33
N ARG A 192 16.77 5.74 15.98
CA ARG A 192 16.36 4.35 16.24
C ARG A 192 17.10 3.31 15.38
N PRO A 193 17.02 2.01 15.69
CA PRO A 193 17.59 0.97 14.83
C PRO A 193 16.90 0.88 13.46
N ARG A 194 17.65 1.16 12.39
CA ARG A 194 17.25 1.12 10.96
C ARG A 194 16.28 2.23 10.54
N PRO A 195 16.59 3.50 10.84
CA PRO A 195 15.63 4.53 10.57
C PRO A 195 15.46 4.73 9.05
N GLU A 196 16.44 4.34 8.24
CA GLU A 196 16.37 4.36 6.79
C GLU A 196 15.21 3.52 6.22
N LEU A 197 14.80 2.43 6.90
CA LEU A 197 13.71 1.58 6.44
C LEU A 197 12.33 2.16 6.71
N TRP A 198 12.14 2.88 7.81
CA TRP A 198 10.87 3.58 8.02
C TRP A 198 10.79 4.76 7.05
N GLY A 199 11.88 5.51 6.90
CA GLY A 199 11.95 6.65 6.00
C GLY A 199 11.63 6.27 4.56
N PHE A 200 12.23 5.17 4.06
CA PHE A 200 11.92 4.58 2.76
C PHE A 200 10.43 4.40 2.54
N ARG A 201 9.77 3.77 3.51
CA ARG A 201 8.38 3.31 3.38
C ARG A 201 7.39 4.44 3.62
N ILE A 202 7.65 5.31 4.60
CA ILE A 202 6.78 6.46 4.89
C ILE A 202 6.78 7.40 3.70
N LEU A 203 7.95 7.79 3.17
CA LEU A 203 7.96 8.76 2.08
C LEU A 203 7.37 8.19 0.79
N GLN A 204 7.61 6.91 0.49
CA GLN A 204 6.95 6.24 -0.64
C GLN A 204 5.43 6.16 -0.49
N GLY A 205 4.95 5.77 0.70
CA GLY A 205 3.52 5.73 0.99
C GLY A 205 2.89 7.11 0.85
N LEU A 206 3.45 8.13 1.52
CA LEU A 206 2.98 9.51 1.47
C LEU A 206 3.04 10.12 0.07
N ALA A 207 4.01 9.74 -0.76
CA ALA A 207 4.14 10.24 -2.12
C ALA A 207 3.05 9.70 -3.06
N LEU A 208 2.46 8.54 -2.78
CA LEU A 208 1.56 7.86 -3.73
C LEU A 208 0.36 8.70 -4.18
N PRO A 209 -0.43 9.39 -3.31
CA PRO A 209 -1.53 10.25 -3.75
C PRO A 209 -1.06 11.45 -4.56
N PHE A 210 0.11 12.02 -4.27
CA PHE A 210 0.66 13.12 -5.06
C PHE A 210 1.10 12.64 -6.45
N ILE A 211 1.74 11.47 -6.51
CA ILE A 211 2.09 10.83 -7.79
C ILE A 211 0.82 10.52 -8.57
N VAL A 212 -0.21 9.98 -7.93
CA VAL A 212 -1.50 9.64 -8.56
C VAL A 212 -2.27 10.88 -9.01
N ALA A 213 -2.16 12.01 -8.31
CA ALA A 213 -2.73 13.28 -8.74
C ALA A 213 -2.10 13.79 -10.05
N TRP A 214 -0.84 13.41 -10.33
CA TRP A 214 -0.17 13.74 -11.59
C TRP A 214 -0.29 12.61 -12.64
N MET A 215 -0.30 11.36 -12.20
CA MET A 215 -0.30 10.14 -13.02
C MET A 215 -1.30 9.11 -12.42
N PRO A 216 -2.59 9.17 -12.78
CA PRO A 216 -3.62 8.33 -12.16
C PRO A 216 -3.31 6.83 -12.16
N LEU A 217 -2.71 6.33 -13.24
CA LEU A 217 -2.30 4.93 -13.40
C LEU A 217 -1.28 4.45 -12.35
N ALA A 218 -0.58 5.35 -11.68
CA ALA A 218 0.34 4.99 -10.59
C ALA A 218 -0.37 4.30 -9.42
N VAL A 219 -1.70 4.38 -9.32
CA VAL A 219 -2.49 3.63 -8.34
C VAL A 219 -2.29 2.11 -8.47
N LEU A 220 -1.96 1.61 -9.66
CA LEU A 220 -1.67 0.20 -9.92
C LEU A 220 -0.42 -0.32 -9.19
N THR A 221 0.45 0.58 -8.71
CA THR A 221 1.61 0.19 -7.88
C THR A 221 1.21 -0.22 -6.46
N ALA A 222 0.01 0.15 -6.02
CA ALA A 222 -0.37 0.07 -4.62
C ALA A 222 -0.45 -1.34 -4.02
N PRO A 223 -0.96 -2.38 -4.71
CA PRO A 223 -0.98 -3.73 -4.14
C PRO A 223 0.42 -4.23 -3.78
N GLY A 224 1.39 -3.99 -4.68
CA GLY A 224 2.78 -4.29 -4.44
C GLY A 224 3.38 -3.47 -3.30
N ILE A 225 3.04 -2.17 -3.21
CA ILE A 225 3.53 -1.29 -2.13
C ILE A 225 3.03 -1.80 -0.77
N LEU A 226 1.73 -2.10 -0.66
CA LEU A 226 1.14 -2.62 0.59
C LEU A 226 1.82 -3.92 1.04
N ILE A 227 2.01 -4.87 0.13
CA ILE A 227 2.69 -6.14 0.46
C ILE A 227 4.15 -5.90 0.80
N GLY A 228 4.91 -5.24 -0.08
CA GLY A 228 6.34 -5.02 0.13
C GLY A 228 6.63 -4.25 1.42
N VAL A 229 5.78 -3.31 1.80
CA VAL A 229 5.94 -2.56 3.06
C VAL A 229 5.60 -3.42 4.28
N SER A 230 4.48 -4.14 4.24
CA SER A 230 3.99 -4.93 5.38
C SER A 230 4.88 -6.15 5.66
N THR A 231 5.29 -6.90 4.63
CA THR A 231 6.13 -8.09 4.78
C THR A 231 7.55 -7.76 5.22
N ALA A 232 8.01 -6.53 5.02
CA ALA A 232 9.33 -6.11 5.43
C ALA A 232 9.52 -5.97 6.95
N ALA A 233 8.44 -6.04 7.74
CA ALA A 233 8.49 -6.29 9.18
C ALA A 233 8.96 -7.73 9.50
N LEU A 234 8.74 -8.70 8.60
CA LEU A 234 9.20 -10.08 8.73
C LEU A 234 10.54 -10.31 8.03
N ILE A 235 10.73 -9.76 6.82
CA ILE A 235 11.90 -10.04 5.98
C ILE A 235 13.21 -9.55 6.62
N ALA A 236 13.19 -8.35 7.21
CA ALA A 236 14.35 -7.80 7.89
C ALA A 236 14.91 -8.74 8.98
N PRO A 237 14.15 -9.11 10.03
CA PRO A 237 14.67 -9.97 11.10
C PRO A 237 14.98 -11.40 10.63
N LEU A 238 14.35 -11.89 9.54
CA LEU A 238 14.69 -13.20 8.96
C LEU A 238 16.09 -13.24 8.33
N ASN A 239 16.60 -12.12 7.84
CA ASN A 239 17.87 -12.04 7.14
C ASN A 239 19.00 -11.46 8.01
N GLU A 240 18.69 -11.06 9.24
CA GLU A 240 19.66 -10.73 10.27
C GLU A 240 20.14 -11.98 11.02
N ASP A 241 21.34 -11.87 11.58
CA ASP A 241 21.85 -12.82 12.58
C ASP A 241 21.23 -12.46 13.92
N ASN A 242 19.98 -12.90 14.12
CA ASN A 242 19.14 -12.47 15.23
C ASN A 242 18.83 -13.61 16.21
N PRO A 243 19.31 -13.54 17.46
CA PRO A 243 19.10 -14.61 18.45
C PRO A 243 17.66 -14.70 18.95
N ARG A 244 16.83 -13.66 18.80
CA ARG A 244 15.43 -13.67 19.23
C ARG A 244 14.50 -14.36 18.23
N VAL A 245 14.96 -14.59 17.00
CA VAL A 245 14.17 -15.24 15.94
C VAL A 245 14.25 -16.76 16.11
N ARG A 246 13.22 -17.32 16.76
CA ARG A 246 13.09 -18.78 16.94
C ARG A 246 12.96 -19.51 15.59
N PRO A 247 13.43 -20.77 15.47
CA PRO A 247 13.34 -21.55 14.24
C PRO A 247 11.90 -21.71 13.71
N GLU A 248 10.93 -21.90 14.61
CA GLU A 248 9.51 -22.02 14.27
C GLU A 248 8.97 -20.73 13.64
N PHE A 249 9.18 -19.58 14.31
CA PHE A 249 8.81 -18.27 13.78
C PHE A 249 9.47 -18.01 12.42
N ARG A 250 10.75 -18.38 12.27
CA ARG A 250 11.48 -18.25 11.00
C ARG A 250 10.81 -19.02 9.87
N ARG A 251 10.43 -20.28 10.12
CA ARG A 251 9.74 -21.13 9.14
C ARG A 251 8.38 -20.57 8.78
N ASP A 252 7.60 -20.16 9.78
CA ASP A 252 6.24 -19.66 9.57
C ASP A 252 6.26 -18.32 8.83
N ALA A 253 7.16 -17.40 9.21
CA ALA A 253 7.28 -16.10 8.54
C ALA A 253 7.72 -16.25 7.08
N LYS A 254 8.66 -17.16 6.77
CA LYS A 254 9.03 -17.46 5.38
C LYS A 254 7.86 -17.99 4.56
N ARG A 255 7.10 -18.94 5.12
CA ARG A 255 5.90 -19.50 4.47
C ARG A 255 4.84 -18.43 4.23
N THR A 256 4.60 -17.57 5.22
CA THR A 256 3.64 -16.47 5.09
C THR A 256 4.04 -15.50 4.00
N VAL A 257 5.29 -15.01 3.98
CA VAL A 257 5.75 -14.07 2.94
C VAL A 257 5.64 -14.72 1.56
N PHE A 258 6.13 -15.95 1.41
CA PHE A 258 6.05 -16.67 0.14
C PHE A 258 4.61 -16.89 -0.33
N ALA A 259 3.70 -17.30 0.57
CA ALA A 259 2.30 -17.49 0.22
C ALA A 259 1.63 -16.18 -0.18
N ILE A 260 1.92 -15.07 0.52
CA ILE A 260 1.40 -13.75 0.17
C ILE A 260 1.87 -13.34 -1.23
N ASP A 261 3.16 -13.47 -1.51
CA ASP A 261 3.73 -13.09 -2.81
C ASP A 261 3.14 -13.91 -3.95
N ILE A 262 3.06 -15.24 -3.78
CA ILE A 262 2.50 -16.14 -4.82
C ILE A 262 1.02 -15.85 -5.06
N VAL A 263 0.21 -15.69 -4.02
CA VAL A 263 -1.22 -15.40 -4.19
C VAL A 263 -1.40 -14.04 -4.86
N LEU A 264 -0.64 -13.01 -4.46
CA LEU A 264 -0.70 -11.71 -5.14
C LEU A 264 -0.33 -11.84 -6.61
N LEU A 265 0.75 -12.56 -6.94
CA LEU A 265 1.19 -12.78 -8.31
C LEU A 265 0.12 -13.50 -9.14
N LEU A 266 -0.51 -14.55 -8.60
CA LEU A 266 -1.59 -15.26 -9.28
C LEU A 266 -2.79 -14.33 -9.55
N LEU A 267 -3.14 -13.46 -8.60
CA LEU A 267 -4.24 -12.50 -8.75
C LEU A 267 -3.96 -11.45 -9.83
N VAL A 268 -2.71 -10.98 -9.94
CA VAL A 268 -2.34 -9.99 -10.98
C VAL A 268 -2.04 -10.61 -12.35
N ILE A 269 -1.82 -11.93 -12.44
CA ILE A 269 -1.58 -12.66 -13.70
C ILE A 269 -2.89 -13.18 -14.32
N SER A 270 -3.93 -13.41 -13.51
CA SER A 270 -5.25 -13.90 -13.93
C SER A 270 -5.88 -13.05 -15.07
N PRO A 271 -6.71 -13.61 -15.99
CA PRO A 271 -7.14 -12.94 -17.24
C PRO A 271 -8.07 -11.72 -16.99
N PRO A 272 -8.31 -10.87 -18.01
CA PRO A 272 -8.64 -9.47 -17.82
C PRO A 272 -10.07 -9.34 -17.32
N ALA A 273 -10.19 -8.96 -16.06
CA ALA A 273 -11.41 -8.38 -15.53
C ALA A 273 -11.01 -7.42 -14.41
N THR A 274 -11.81 -6.39 -14.22
CA THR A 274 -11.85 -5.60 -12.98
C THR A 274 -11.85 -6.47 -11.73
N ILE A 275 -12.37 -7.70 -11.83
CA ILE A 275 -12.34 -8.71 -10.77
C ILE A 275 -10.91 -9.02 -10.32
N GLY A 276 -9.96 -9.26 -11.23
CA GLY A 276 -8.56 -9.56 -10.86
C GLY A 276 -7.91 -8.38 -10.13
N LEU A 277 -8.17 -7.16 -10.60
CA LEU A 277 -7.74 -5.92 -9.95
C LEU A 277 -8.35 -5.78 -8.54
N VAL A 278 -9.68 -5.88 -8.43
CA VAL A 278 -10.40 -5.77 -7.15
C VAL A 278 -9.92 -6.83 -6.16
N LEU A 279 -9.73 -8.06 -6.61
CA LEU A 279 -9.19 -9.14 -5.79
C LEU A 279 -7.75 -8.87 -5.36
N ALA A 280 -6.88 -8.36 -6.24
CA ALA A 280 -5.50 -8.01 -5.90
C ALA A 280 -5.43 -6.91 -4.83
N PHE A 281 -6.23 -5.85 -4.97
CA PHE A 281 -6.32 -4.77 -3.97
C PHE A 281 -6.90 -5.27 -2.64
N THR A 282 -7.98 -6.04 -2.69
CA THR A 282 -8.63 -6.61 -1.49
C THR A 282 -7.69 -7.57 -0.78
N PHE A 283 -7.03 -8.45 -1.53
CA PHE A 283 -6.05 -9.37 -1.00
C PHE A 283 -4.87 -8.64 -0.37
N ALA A 284 -4.27 -7.67 -1.06
CA ALA A 284 -3.16 -6.89 -0.53
C ALA A 284 -3.56 -6.18 0.78
N ALA A 285 -4.78 -5.64 0.83
CA ALA A 285 -5.31 -5.01 2.03
C ALA A 285 -5.40 -5.98 3.21
N ILE A 286 -5.98 -7.17 3.01
CA ILE A 286 -6.13 -8.19 4.06
C ILE A 286 -4.78 -8.76 4.46
N ALA A 287 -3.96 -9.15 3.49
CA ALA A 287 -2.68 -9.79 3.69
C ALA A 287 -1.67 -8.87 4.39
N SER A 288 -1.76 -7.55 4.19
CA SER A 288 -0.94 -6.57 4.90
C SER A 288 -1.08 -6.61 6.44
N THR A 289 -2.17 -7.19 6.95
CA THR A 289 -2.40 -7.37 8.39
C THR A 289 -1.68 -8.58 8.98
N LEU A 290 -1.28 -9.55 8.15
CA LEU A 290 -0.69 -10.81 8.63
C LEU A 290 0.66 -10.61 9.32
N PRO A 291 1.61 -9.81 8.78
CA PRO A 291 2.85 -9.47 9.47
C PRO A 291 2.64 -8.91 10.87
N LEU A 292 1.68 -7.98 11.03
CA LEU A 292 1.34 -7.40 12.34
C LEU A 292 0.89 -8.47 13.33
N LYS A 293 0.01 -9.38 12.92
CA LYS A 293 -0.48 -10.48 13.77
C LYS A 293 0.66 -11.42 14.19
N MET A 294 1.60 -11.71 13.29
CA MET A 294 2.73 -12.59 13.59
C MET A 294 3.71 -11.95 14.57
N VAL A 295 4.11 -10.70 14.32
CA VAL A 295 5.07 -10.00 15.18
C VAL A 295 4.51 -9.76 16.58
N LYS A 296 3.20 -9.52 16.71
CA LYS A 296 2.52 -9.40 18.02
C LYS A 296 2.55 -10.67 18.88
N ARG A 297 2.71 -11.85 18.29
CA ARG A 297 2.81 -13.12 19.04
C ARG A 297 4.17 -13.32 19.69
N VAL A 298 5.19 -12.58 19.26
CA VAL A 298 6.51 -12.61 19.87
C VAL A 298 6.42 -11.85 21.19
N ARG A 299 6.78 -12.48 22.31
CA ARG A 299 6.75 -11.80 23.62
C ARG A 299 7.79 -10.67 23.67
N PRO A 300 7.47 -9.51 24.27
CA PRO A 300 8.50 -8.54 24.64
C PRO A 300 9.43 -9.19 25.67
N THR A 301 10.73 -8.98 25.53
CA THR A 301 11.78 -9.40 26.48
C THR A 301 12.25 -8.20 27.26
#